data_AF-A0A2E6IPA0-F1
#
_entry.id   AF-A0A2E6IPA0-F1
#
_cell.length_a   1.000
_cell.length_b   1.000
_cell.length_c   1.000
_cell.angle_alpha   90.00
_cell.angle_beta   90.00
_cell.angle_gamma   90.00
#
_symmetry.space_group_name_H-M   'P 1'
#
loop_
_entity.id
_entity.type
_entity.pdbx_description
1 polymer ?
#
loop_
_entity_poly.entity_id
_entity_poly.type
_entity_poly.pdbx_seq_one_letter_code
_entity_poly.pdbx_strand_id
1 'polypeptide(L)' 'MAVREKSVEELVIDLDGPNGNAFYLLGTAQQFSRDLGLDGDKIINEMKSGDYINLLKTFENYFGSFVTLETNNQQYLEAL' A
#
# COMPACT_ATOMS: atom_id res chain seq x y z
N MET A 1 15.05 -28.67 14.28
CA MET A 1 14.35 -27.72 13.39
C MET A 1 13.00 -27.44 14.01
N ALA A 2 12.66 -26.17 14.28
CA ALA A 2 11.34 -25.79 14.75
C ALA A 2 10.50 -25.36 13.54
N VAL A 3 9.31 -25.92 13.39
CA VAL A 3 8.33 -25.55 12.36
C VAL A 3 7.19 -24.84 13.08
N ARG A 4 6.85 -23.62 12.64
CA ARG A 4 5.68 -22.86 13.13
C ARG A 4 4.54 -22.95 12.11
N GLU A 5 3.29 -22.94 12.57
CA GLU A 5 2.14 -22.77 11.69
C GLU A 5 2.21 -21.44 10.94
N LYS A 6 1.80 -21.45 9.66
CA LYS A 6 1.78 -20.25 8.82
C LYS A 6 0.59 -19.40 9.23
N SER A 7 0.81 -18.39 10.08
CA SER A 7 -0.15 -17.30 10.26
C SER A 7 -0.21 -16.47 8.98
N VAL A 8 -1.40 -16.00 8.59
CA VAL A 8 -1.53 -14.97 7.56
C VAL A 8 -0.99 -13.69 8.20
N GLU A 9 0.29 -13.40 7.98
CA GLU A 9 0.90 -12.14 8.41
C GLU A 9 0.19 -11.04 7.62
N GLU A 10 -0.59 -10.19 8.31
CA GLU A 10 -1.15 -8.98 7.70
C GLU A 10 0.01 -8.15 7.15
N LEU A 11 -0.08 -7.76 5.88
CA LEU A 11 0.90 -6.88 5.28
C LEU A 11 0.66 -5.49 5.84
N VAL A 12 1.51 -5.05 6.76
CA VAL A 12 1.42 -3.71 7.34
C VAL A 12 2.53 -2.83 6.77
N ILE A 13 2.16 -1.63 6.30
CA ILE A 13 3.09 -0.61 5.84
C ILE A 13 3.02 0.57 6.81
N ASP A 14 4.12 0.78 7.54
CA ASP A 14 4.34 1.98 8.34
C ASP A 14 4.66 3.18 7.43
N LEU A 15 3.73 4.12 7.37
CA LEU A 15 3.85 5.35 6.58
C LEU A 15 4.79 6.38 7.20
N ASP A 16 5.03 6.30 8.52
CA ASP A 16 6.00 7.17 9.21
C ASP A 16 7.42 6.60 9.10
N GLY A 17 7.53 5.33 8.72
CA GLY A 17 8.77 4.61 8.47
C GLY A 17 9.36 4.83 7.06
N PRO A 18 10.51 4.18 6.76
CA PRO A 18 11.16 4.31 5.45
C PRO A 18 10.29 3.81 4.28
N ASN A 19 9.33 2.93 4.55
CA ASN A 19 8.42 2.36 3.57
C ASN A 19 7.22 3.27 3.25
N GLY A 20 7.02 4.36 3.99
CA GLY A 20 5.95 5.31 3.71
C GLY A 20 6.16 6.14 2.45
N ASN A 21 7.37 6.21 1.91
CA ASN A 21 7.63 7.07 0.75
C ASN A 21 6.86 6.62 -0.51
N ALA A 22 6.55 7.59 -1.39
CA ALA A 22 5.79 7.35 -2.61
C ALA A 22 6.41 6.29 -3.54
N PHE A 23 7.74 6.23 -3.67
CA PHE A 23 8.40 5.25 -4.55
C PHE A 23 8.22 3.83 -4.05
N TYR A 24 8.27 3.61 -2.74
CA TYR A 24 8.01 2.30 -2.14
C TYR A 24 6.58 1.85 -2.40
N LEU A 25 5.60 2.73 -2.17
CA LEU A 25 4.18 2.44 -2.38
C LEU A 25 3.87 2.16 -3.86
N LEU A 26 4.44 2.93 -4.79
CA LEU A 26 4.32 2.68 -6.23
C LEU A 26 4.96 1.34 -6.64
N GLY A 27 6.14 1.02 -6.12
CA GLY A 27 6.80 -0.26 -6.39
C GLY A 27 5.98 -1.45 -5.89
N THR A 28 5.42 -1.30 -4.68
CA THR A 28 4.56 -2.30 -4.03
C THR A 28 3.26 -2.50 -4.81
N ALA A 29 2.59 -1.40 -5.21
CA ALA A 29 1.39 -1.44 -6.03
C ALA A 29 1.64 -2.14 -7.37
N GLN A 30 2.76 -1.86 -8.04
CA GLN A 30 3.11 -2.53 -9.28
C GLN A 30 3.33 -4.04 -9.08
N GLN A 31 3.95 -4.43 -7.96
CA GLN A 31 4.14 -5.84 -7.63
C GLN A 31 2.81 -6.54 -7.38
N PHE A 32 1.95 -5.98 -6.53
CA PHE A 32 0.63 -6.54 -6.25
C PHE A 32 -0.27 -6.59 -7.48
N SER A 33 -0.20 -5.58 -8.35
CA SER A 33 -0.95 -5.61 -9.61
C SER A 33 -0.56 -6.80 -10.48
N ARG A 34 0.73 -7.14 -10.54
CA ARG A 34 1.21 -8.35 -11.24
C ARG A 34 0.71 -9.63 -10.58
N ASP A 35 0.80 -9.71 -9.26
CA ASP A 35 0.42 -10.90 -8.50
C ASP A 35 -1.10 -11.17 -8.53
N LEU A 36 -1.91 -10.12 -8.62
CA LEU A 36 -3.38 -10.19 -8.66
C LEU A 36 -3.97 -10.15 -10.08
N GLY A 37 -3.14 -10.00 -11.12
CA GLY A 37 -3.59 -9.90 -12.51
C GLY A 37 -4.36 -8.61 -12.83
N LEU A 38 -4.06 -7.52 -12.13
CA LEU A 38 -4.64 -6.19 -12.34
C LEU A 38 -3.81 -5.38 -13.36
N ASP A 39 -4.43 -4.35 -13.94
CA ASP A 39 -3.75 -3.38 -14.81
C ASP A 39 -2.89 -2.42 -13.99
N GLY A 40 -1.63 -2.83 -13.75
CA GLY A 40 -0.68 -2.05 -12.96
C GLY A 40 -0.38 -0.67 -13.54
N ASP A 41 -0.29 -0.54 -14.87
CA ASP A 41 -0.02 0.76 -15.50
C ASP A 41 -1.17 1.75 -15.25
N LYS A 42 -2.42 1.28 -15.31
CA LYS A 42 -3.58 2.10 -14.94
C LYS A 42 -3.52 2.53 -13.48
N ILE A 43 -3.29 1.60 -12.56
CA ILE A 43 -3.23 1.88 -11.11
C ILE A 43 -2.11 2.86 -10.78
N ILE A 44 -0.92 2.65 -11.34
CA ILE A 44 0.24 3.53 -11.13
C ILE A 44 0.00 4.93 -11.70
N ASN A 45 -0.66 5.06 -12.85
CA ASN A 45 -1.03 6.36 -13.39
C ASN A 45 -2.04 7.09 -12.49
N GLU A 46 -3.01 6.39 -11.92
CA GLU A 46 -3.98 6.94 -10.97
C GLU A 46 -3.30 7.36 -9.65
N MET A 47 -2.37 6.55 -9.13
CA MET A 47 -1.57 6.93 -7.94
C MET A 47 -0.73 8.19 -8.18
N LYS A 48 -0.26 8.40 -9.41
CA LYS A 48 0.56 9.56 -9.80
C LYS A 48 -0.23 10.79 -10.24
N SER A 49 -1.57 10.69 -10.37
CA SER A 49 -2.38 11.79 -10.92
C SER A 49 -2.63 12.93 -9.93
N GLY A 50 -2.17 12.80 -8.69
CA GLY A 50 -2.33 13.82 -7.65
C GLY A 50 -1.17 13.82 -6.65
N ASP A 51 -1.42 14.44 -5.51
CA ASP A 51 -0.51 14.53 -4.38
C ASP A 51 -0.49 13.23 -3.54
N TYR A 52 0.31 13.24 -2.47
CA TYR A 52 0.56 12.05 -1.67
C TYR A 52 -0.72 11.46 -1.03
N ILE A 53 -1.73 12.29 -0.70
CA ILE A 53 -3.02 11.80 -0.20
C ILE A 53 -3.77 11.01 -1.27
N ASN A 54 -3.75 11.48 -2.54
CA ASN A 54 -4.31 10.73 -3.66
C ASN A 54 -3.60 9.38 -3.80
N LEU A 55 -2.27 9.36 -3.70
CA LEU A 55 -1.49 8.13 -3.73
C LEU A 55 -1.97 7.14 -2.65
N LEU A 56 -2.11 7.58 -1.40
CA LEU A 56 -2.57 6.73 -0.30
C LEU A 56 -3.98 6.19 -0.54
N LYS A 57 -4.92 7.06 -0.93
CA LYS A 57 -6.32 6.69 -1.22
C LYS A 57 -6.44 5.67 -2.35
N THR A 58 -5.72 5.91 -3.45
CA THR A 58 -5.71 4.97 -4.57
C THR A 58 -5.11 3.63 -4.14
N PHE A 59 -4.00 3.65 -3.39
CA PHE A 59 -3.40 2.42 -2.88
C PHE A 59 -4.36 1.63 -1.98
N GLU A 60 -5.00 2.29 -1.02
CA GLU A 60 -5.97 1.68 -0.11
C GLU A 60 -7.20 1.13 -0.86
N ASN A 61 -7.72 1.87 -1.84
CA ASN A 61 -8.87 1.43 -2.64
C ASN A 61 -8.60 0.12 -3.40
N TYR A 62 -7.38 -0.06 -3.95
CA TYR A 62 -7.02 -1.27 -4.68
C TYR A 62 -6.52 -2.40 -3.77
N PHE A 63 -5.85 -2.10 -2.65
CA PHE A 63 -5.07 -3.07 -1.89
C PHE A 63 -5.41 -3.13 -0.39
N GLY A 64 -6.27 -2.24 0.12
CA GLY A 64 -6.65 -2.15 1.53
C GLY A 64 -7.38 -3.39 2.07
N SER A 65 -7.86 -4.28 1.19
CA SER A 65 -8.43 -5.57 1.60
C SER A 65 -7.40 -6.55 2.14
N PHE A 66 -6.10 -6.33 1.92
CA PHE A 66 -5.03 -7.22 2.36
C PHE A 66 -3.77 -6.51 2.85
N VAL A 67 -3.69 -5.18 2.70
CA VAL A 67 -2.62 -4.34 3.25
C VAL A 67 -3.20 -3.30 4.18
N THR A 68 -2.61 -3.18 5.37
CA THR A 68 -2.94 -2.16 6.36
C THR A 68 -1.90 -1.06 6.30
N LEU A 69 -2.33 0.19 6.14
CA LEU A 69 -1.46 1.36 6.26
C LEU A 69 -1.54 1.88 7.71
N GLU A 70 -0.40 1.98 8.41
CA GLU A 70 -0.34 2.53 9.76
C GLU A 70 0.42 3.86 9.79
N THR A 71 -0.05 4.81 10.60
CA THR A 71 0.57 6.13 10.76
C THR A 71 0.07 6.81 12.03
N ASN A 72 0.90 7.70 12.58
CA ASN A 72 0.56 8.64 13.64
C ASN A 72 0.19 10.03 13.10
N ASN A 73 0.28 10.24 11.78
CA ASN A 73 -0.06 11.50 11.15
C ASN A 73 -1.58 11.67 11.07
N GLN A 74 -2.12 12.64 11.81
CA GLN A 74 -3.56 12.92 11.86
C GLN A 74 -4.14 13.23 10.47
N GLN A 75 -3.40 13.93 9.62
CA GLN A 75 -3.86 14.25 8.28
C GLN A 75 -4.14 13.00 7.45
N TYR A 76 -3.33 11.96 7.61
CA TYR A 76 -3.48 10.71 6.85
C TYR A 76 -4.64 9.88 7.40
N LEU A 77 -4.80 9.85 8.73
CA LEU A 77 -5.90 9.19 9.42
C LEU A 77 -7.28 9.79 9.09
N GLU A 78 -7.36 11.10 8.87
CA GLU A 78 -8.61 11.78 8.48
C GLU A 78 -8.91 11.66 6.98
N ALA A 79 -7.88 11.37 6.18
CA ALA A 79 -8.00 11.33 4.73
C ALA A 79 -8.45 9.96 4.22
N LEU A 80 -8.05 8.87 4.88
CA LEU A 80 -8.38 7.48 4.54
C LEU A 80 -9.62 7.03 5.32
#